data_AF-A0A822CQ79-F1
#
_entry.id   AF-A0A822CQ79-F1
#
_cell.length_a   1.000
_cell.length_b   1.000
_cell.length_c   1.000
_cell.angle_alpha   90.00
_cell.angle_beta   90.00
_cell.angle_gamma   90.00
#
_symmetry.space_group_name_H-M   'P 1'
#
loop_
_entity.id
_entity.type
_entity.pdbx_description
1 polymer ?
#
loop_
_entity_poly.entity_id
_entity_poly.type
_entity_poly.pdbx_seq_one_letter_code
_entity_poly.pdbx_strand_id
1 'polypeptide(L)'
;MPSFLGPKQNQSDVQDANNSRFVTIPRWVVESVNARIKRFKWFNQVIPNSSLPSVQDFICIVAALLNCFHVSMVTPSPNDDETIRRMNS
;
A
#
# COMPACT_ATOMS: atom_id res chain seq x y z
N MET A 1 0.98 5.87 -15.37
CA MET A 1 1.54 6.96 -14.54
C MET A 1 0.47 8.05 -14.46
N PRO A 2 0.29 8.79 -13.34
CA PRO A 2 -0.76 9.80 -13.26
C PRO A 2 -0.60 10.83 -14.38
N SER A 3 -1.69 11.13 -15.07
CA SER A 3 -1.69 12.07 -16.21
C SER A 3 -1.57 13.51 -15.67
N PHE A 4 -0.71 14.32 -16.28
CA PHE A 4 -0.64 15.75 -15.94
C PHE A 4 -1.80 16.50 -16.58
N LEU A 5 -2.33 17.52 -15.87
CA LEU A 5 -3.34 18.41 -16.43
C LEU A 5 -2.73 19.26 -17.55
N GLY A 6 -3.47 19.41 -18.64
CA GLY A 6 -3.09 20.31 -19.73
C GLY A 6 -3.25 21.79 -19.34
N PRO A 7 -2.72 22.72 -20.17
CA PRO A 7 -2.91 24.15 -19.97
C PRO A 7 -4.40 24.50 -19.90
N LYS A 8 -4.81 25.27 -18.88
CA LYS A 8 -6.20 25.68 -18.61
C LYS A 8 -7.18 24.55 -18.22
N GLN A 9 -6.69 23.34 -17.93
CA GLN A 9 -7.51 22.28 -17.32
C GLN A 9 -7.40 22.31 -15.79
N ASN A 10 -8.55 22.35 -15.12
CA ASN A 10 -8.63 22.32 -13.66
C ASN A 10 -8.93 20.90 -13.11
N GLN A 11 -9.34 19.97 -13.98
CA GLN A 11 -9.73 18.61 -13.63
C GLN A 11 -9.31 17.63 -14.74
N SER A 12 -8.95 16.41 -14.33
CA SER A 12 -8.65 15.32 -15.24
C SER A 12 -9.94 14.74 -15.79
N ASP A 13 -9.88 14.14 -16.99
CA ASP A 13 -10.99 13.33 -17.48
C ASP A 13 -11.30 12.18 -16.52
N VAL A 14 -12.55 11.71 -16.51
CA VAL A 14 -13.00 10.62 -15.62
C VAL A 14 -12.12 9.38 -15.82
N GLN A 15 -11.77 9.05 -17.07
CA GLN A 15 -10.95 7.88 -17.37
C GLN A 15 -9.51 8.06 -16.84
N ASP A 16 -8.90 9.23 -17.05
CA ASP A 16 -7.57 9.56 -16.54
C ASP A 16 -7.51 9.61 -15.01
N ALA A 17 -8.56 10.15 -14.38
CA ALA A 17 -8.71 10.17 -12.94
C ALA A 17 -8.82 8.74 -12.39
N ASN A 18 -9.59 7.86 -13.03
CA ASN A 18 -9.71 6.45 -12.65
C ASN A 18 -8.37 5.71 -12.81
N ASN A 19 -7.66 5.91 -13.91
CA ASN A 19 -6.32 5.35 -14.13
C ASN A 19 -5.31 5.84 -13.08
N SER A 20 -5.39 7.12 -12.70
CA SER A 20 -4.54 7.71 -11.67
C SER A 20 -4.87 7.16 -10.27
N ARG A 21 -6.15 6.91 -9.98
CA ARG A 21 -6.59 6.24 -8.74
C ARG A 21 -6.12 4.79 -8.70
N PHE A 22 -6.17 4.07 -9.83
CA PHE A 22 -5.72 2.69 -9.93
C PHE A 22 -4.26 2.50 -9.48
N VAL A 23 -3.37 3.43 -9.81
CA VAL A 23 -1.97 3.37 -9.35
C VAL A 23 -1.76 3.95 -7.95
N THR A 24 -2.67 4.80 -7.49
CA THR A 24 -2.51 5.55 -6.24
C THR A 24 -2.99 4.77 -5.04
N ILE A 25 -4.11 4.07 -5.13
CA ILE A 25 -4.63 3.25 -4.05
C ILE A 25 -3.62 2.17 -3.62
N PRO A 26 -3.05 1.35 -4.53
CA PRO A 26 -2.05 0.35 -4.15
C PRO A 26 -0.80 0.98 -3.53
N ARG A 27 -0.38 2.17 -4.01
CA ARG A 27 0.75 2.89 -3.42
C ARG A 27 0.48 3.26 -1.96
N TRP A 28 -0.69 3.83 -1.66
CA TRP A 28 -1.08 4.14 -0.28
C TRP A 28 -1.06 2.91 0.62
N VAL A 29 -1.51 1.76 0.11
CA VAL A 29 -1.45 0.48 0.84
C VAL A 29 0.01 0.08 1.11
N VAL A 30 0.85 0.09 0.08
CA VAL A 30 2.28 -0.26 0.21
C VAL A 30 3.00 0.69 1.16
N GLU A 31 2.77 2.00 1.06
CA GLU A 31 3.36 3.02 1.93
C GLU A 31 2.91 2.86 3.39
N SER A 32 1.64 2.52 3.61
CA SER A 32 1.10 2.27 4.94
C SER A 32 1.77 1.06 5.61
N VAL A 33 1.98 -0.03 4.86
CA VAL A 33 2.72 -1.21 5.33
C VAL A 33 4.19 -0.86 5.59
N ASN A 34 4.83 -0.15 4.65
CA ASN A 34 6.23 0.27 4.76
C ASN A 34 6.47 1.16 6.00
N ALA A 35 5.53 2.05 6.32
CA ALA A 35 5.60 2.87 7.53
C ALA A 35 5.63 2.03 8.82
N ARG A 36 4.92 0.89 8.85
CA ARG A 36 4.96 -0.05 9.99
C ARG A 36 6.29 -0.80 10.05
N ILE A 37 6.80 -1.28 8.91
CA ILE A 37 8.09 -1.98 8.82
C ILE A 37 9.24 -1.05 9.25
N LYS A 38 9.22 0.22 8.84
CA LYS A 38 10.25 1.21 9.21
C LYS A 38 10.26 1.59 10.69
N ARG A 39 9.30 1.15 11.51
CA ARG A 39 9.39 1.29 12.98
C ARG A 39 10.52 0.43 13.57
N PHE A 40 10.93 -0.62 12.86
CA PHE A 40 12.06 -1.44 13.25
C PHE A 40 13.35 -0.74 12.83
N LYS A 41 14.22 -0.43 13.80
CA LYS A 41 15.46 0.35 13.60
C LYS A 41 16.31 -0.16 12.44
N TRP A 42 16.39 -1.48 12.25
CA TRP A 42 17.16 -2.10 11.18
C TRP A 42 16.64 -1.78 9.77
N PHE A 43 15.33 -1.62 9.62
CA PHE A 43 14.68 -1.29 8.33
C PHE A 43 14.62 0.22 8.06
N ASN A 44 14.94 1.06 9.06
CA ASN A 44 14.95 2.51 8.93
C ASN A 44 16.33 3.08 8.54
N GLN A 45 17.24 2.22 8.09
CA GLN A 45 18.60 2.58 7.68
C GLN A 45 18.91 1.99 6.31
N VAL A 46 20.01 2.44 5.71
CA VAL A 46 20.51 1.85 4.47
C VAL A 46 20.97 0.44 4.77
N ILE A 47 20.37 -0.55 4.10
CA ILE A 47 20.70 -1.96 4.28
C ILE A 47 21.93 -2.30 3.43
N PRO A 48 22.98 -2.91 4.00
CA PRO A 48 24.14 -3.36 3.24
C PRO A 48 23.76 -4.42 2.19
N ASN A 49 24.37 -4.36 1.00
CA ASN A 49 24.11 -5.32 -0.07
C ASN A 49 24.45 -6.77 0.32
N SER A 50 25.40 -6.96 1.25
CA SER A 50 25.75 -8.28 1.81
C SER A 50 24.57 -8.95 2.51
N SER A 51 23.61 -8.17 3.00
CA SER A 51 22.45 -8.68 3.74
C SER A 51 21.25 -8.98 2.83
N LEU A 52 21.31 -8.62 1.53
CA LEU A 52 20.22 -8.86 0.58
C LEU A 52 19.69 -10.31 0.56
N PRO A 53 20.55 -11.35 0.64
CA PRO A 53 20.04 -12.73 0.68
C PRO A 53 19.12 -13.00 1.87
N SER A 54 19.33 -12.33 3.00
CA SER A 54 18.58 -12.52 4.25
C SER A 54 17.51 -11.45 4.49
N VAL A 55 17.50 -10.36 3.71
CA VAL A 55 16.50 -9.28 3.83
C VAL A 55 15.08 -9.83 3.70
N GLN A 56 14.86 -10.77 2.78
CA GLN A 56 13.56 -11.39 2.58
C GLN A 56 13.05 -12.06 3.86
N ASP A 57 13.89 -12.88 4.51
CA ASP A 57 13.54 -13.57 5.75
C ASP A 57 13.21 -12.57 6.86
N PHE A 58 14.01 -11.51 7.00
CA PHE A 58 13.74 -10.47 7.99
C PHE A 58 12.42 -9.74 7.75
N ILE A 59 12.07 -9.45 6.48
CA ILE A 59 10.78 -8.86 6.13
C ILE A 59 9.64 -9.81 6.49
N CYS A 60 9.75 -11.10 6.16
CA CYS A 60 8.74 -12.11 6.50
C CYS A 60 8.53 -12.22 8.01
N ILE A 61 9.62 -12.23 8.80
CA ILE A 61 9.56 -12.27 10.26
C ILE A 61 8.86 -11.01 10.80
N VAL A 62 9.25 -9.82 10.35
CA VAL A 62 8.63 -8.57 10.78
C VAL A 62 7.16 -8.50 10.39
N ALA A 63 6.80 -8.94 9.19
CA ALA A 63 5.41 -9.00 8.74
C ALA A 63 4.58 -9.94 9.62
N ALA A 64 5.11 -11.12 9.98
CA ALA A 64 4.44 -12.05 10.88
C ALA A 64 4.22 -11.44 12.28
N LEU A 65 5.22 -10.75 12.83
CA LEU A 65 5.11 -10.04 14.11
C LEU A 65 4.05 -8.94 14.05
N LEU A 66 4.05 -8.13 12.98
CA LEU A 66 3.05 -7.09 12.78
C LEU A 66 1.64 -7.67 12.66
N ASN A 67 1.47 -8.79 11.98
CA ASN A 67 0.16 -9.46 11.85
C ASN A 67 -0.32 -10.07 13.17
N CYS A 68 0.59 -10.55 14.02
CA CYS A 68 0.24 -11.16 15.30
C CYS A 68 -0.08 -10.14 16.39
N PHE A 69 0.68 -9.04 16.46
CA PHE A 69 0.67 -8.13 17.60
C PHE A 69 0.17 -6.71 17.30
N HIS A 70 0.07 -6.31 16.03
CA HIS A 70 -0.37 -4.97 15.67
C HIS A 70 -1.85 -4.96 15.28
N VAL A 71 -2.53 -3.82 15.51
CA VAL A 71 -3.90 -3.62 15.04
C VAL A 71 -3.96 -3.81 13.53
N SER A 72 -4.95 -4.61 13.08
CA SER A 72 -5.22 -4.85 11.67
C SER A 72 -5.39 -3.52 10.91
N MET A 73 -4.83 -3.42 9.70
CA MET A 73 -5.04 -2.24 8.84
C MET A 73 -6.45 -2.18 8.28
N VAL A 74 -7.09 -3.35 8.17
CA VAL A 74 -8.44 -3.49 7.66
C VAL A 74 -9.30 -3.96 8.81
N THR A 75 -10.28 -3.14 9.18
CA THR A 75 -11.35 -3.57 10.07
C THR A 75 -12.54 -3.88 9.16
N PRO A 76 -12.96 -5.15 9.04
CA PRO A 76 -14.06 -5.50 8.16
C PRO A 76 -15.32 -4.77 8.62
N SER A 77 -15.92 -4.00 7.71
CA SER A 77 -17.22 -3.38 7.92
C SER A 77 -18.31 -4.25 7.28
N PRO A 78 -19.53 -4.32 7.86
CA PRO A 78 -20.64 -5.04 7.24
C PRO A 78 -20.98 -4.55 5.82
N ASN A 79 -20.66 -3.29 5.51
CA ASN A 79 -20.88 -2.69 4.19
C ASN A 79 -19.84 -3.15 3.16
N ASP A 80 -18.68 -3.63 3.60
CA ASP A 80 -17.62 -4.09 2.69
C ASP A 80 -18.10 -5.36 1.97
N ASP A 81 -18.73 -6.28 2.69
CA ASP A 81 -19.29 -7.51 2.13
C ASP A 81 -20.40 -7.22 1.11
N GLU A 82 -21.26 -6.25 1.38
CA GLU A 82 -22.29 -5.84 0.43
C GLU A 82 -21.68 -5.19 -0.83
N THR A 83 -20.64 -4.38 -0.66
CA THR A 83 -19.92 -3.75 -1.77
C THR A 83 -19.23 -4.79 -2.65
N ILE A 84 -18.56 -5.78 -2.05
CA ILE A 84 -17.92 -6.89 -2.77
C ILE A 84 -18.96 -7.70 -3.54
N ARG A 85 -20.13 -7.98 -2.94
CA ARG A 85 -21.22 -8.68 -3.64
C ARG A 85 -21.70 -7.92 -4.87
N ARG A 86 -21.89 -6.59 -4.78
CA ARG A 86 -22.30 -5.74 -5.91
C ARG A 86 -21.26 -5.63 -7.02
N MET A 87 -19.97 -5.79 -6.71
CA MET A 87 -18.91 -5.80 -7.72
C MET A 87 -18.85 -7.11 -8.51
N ASN A 88 -19.36 -8.21 -7.94
CA ASN A 88 -19.33 -9.55 -8.55
C ASN A 88 -20.64 -9.95 -9.24
N SER A 89 -21.69 -9.13 -9.13
CA SER A 89 -22.98 -9.27 -9.83
C SER A 89 -23.00 -8.51 -11.15
#